data_AF-A0A7X7CE48-F1
#
_entry.id   AF-A0A7X7CE48-F1
#
_cell.length_a   1.000
_cell.length_b   1.000
_cell.length_c   1.000
_cell.angle_alpha   90.00
_cell.angle_beta   90.00
_cell.angle_gamma   90.00
#
_symmetry.space_group_name_H-M   'P 1'
#
loop_
_entity.id
_entity.type
_entity.pdbx_description
1 polymer ?
#
loop_
_entity_poly.entity_id
_entity_poly.type
_entity_poly.pdbx_seq_one_letter_code
_entity_poly.pdbx_strand_id
1 'polypeptide(L)'
;EKFALTTAILHLRRRRPEAFVGETAGYRPLAASTGHVVAFARGDDPAACTVAVRLWRSFAAAGGVGDHRVLLPEGSWRDIRSGTVFQGGEVLLSGLLADAPVAVLEREDGGS
;
A
#
# COMPACT_ATOMS: atom_id res chain seq x y z
N GLU A 1 -3.00 -8.86 -15.92
CA GLU A 1 -2.46 -8.06 -14.79
C GLU A 1 -3.48 -7.08 -14.18
N LYS A 2 -4.04 -6.13 -14.96
CA LYS A 2 -4.97 -5.09 -14.43
C LYS A 2 -6.24 -5.65 -13.74
N PHE A 3 -6.85 -6.69 -14.31
CA PHE A 3 -8.07 -7.30 -13.75
C PHE A 3 -7.86 -7.91 -12.36
N ALA A 4 -6.72 -8.58 -12.11
CA ALA A 4 -6.45 -9.20 -10.80
C ALA A 4 -6.35 -8.15 -9.69
N LEU A 5 -5.68 -7.02 -9.96
CA LEU A 5 -5.61 -5.91 -9.01
C LEU A 5 -6.97 -5.26 -8.78
N THR A 6 -7.74 -5.01 -9.84
CA THR A 6 -9.10 -4.45 -9.71
C THR A 6 -10.00 -5.36 -8.89
N THR A 7 -10.00 -6.67 -9.18
CA THR A 7 -10.78 -7.65 -8.43
C THR A 7 -10.34 -7.70 -6.97
N ALA A 8 -9.04 -7.72 -6.67
CA ALA A 8 -8.54 -7.71 -5.30
C ALA A 8 -8.96 -6.45 -4.53
N ILE A 9 -8.91 -5.27 -5.15
CA ILE A 9 -9.37 -4.01 -4.54
C ILE A 9 -10.88 -4.04 -4.29
N LEU A 10 -11.67 -4.61 -5.20
CA LEU A 10 -13.12 -4.75 -5.00
C LEU A 10 -13.43 -5.70 -3.83
N HIS A 11 -12.69 -6.80 -3.69
CA HIS A 11 -12.83 -7.69 -2.53
C HIS A 11 -12.42 -6.99 -1.23
N LEU A 12 -11.33 -6.22 -1.24
CA LEU A 12 -10.91 -5.42 -0.08
C LEU A 12 -11.99 -4.42 0.33
N ARG A 13 -12.56 -3.68 -0.64
CA ARG A 13 -13.69 -2.77 -0.39
C ARG A 13 -14.89 -3.48 0.22
N ARG A 14 -15.13 -4.74 -0.16
CA ARG A 14 -16.22 -5.54 0.40
C ARG A 14 -15.92 -6.04 1.82
N ARG A 15 -14.67 -6.30 2.16
CA ARG A 15 -14.25 -6.73 3.51
C ARG A 15 -14.14 -5.57 4.50
N ARG A 16 -13.73 -4.39 4.03
CA ARG A 16 -13.45 -3.19 4.84
C ARG A 16 -14.22 -1.97 4.35
N PRO A 17 -15.57 -2.03 4.23
CA PRO A 17 -16.34 -0.92 3.66
C PRO A 17 -16.09 0.43 4.37
N GLU A 18 -15.87 0.42 5.68
CA GLU A 18 -15.60 1.58 6.53
C GLU A 18 -14.34 2.36 6.13
N ALA A 19 -13.36 1.71 5.52
CA ALA A 19 -12.15 2.37 5.03
C ALA A 19 -12.38 3.16 3.72
N PHE A 20 -13.46 2.86 3.01
CA PHE A 20 -13.71 3.38 1.67
C PHE A 20 -14.97 4.24 1.54
N VAL A 21 -15.96 4.04 2.42
CA VAL A 21 -17.26 4.72 2.39
C VAL A 21 -17.68 5.06 3.81
N GLY A 22 -18.23 6.27 4.01
CA GLY A 22 -18.73 6.73 5.30
C GLY A 22 -17.87 7.83 5.92
N GLU A 23 -18.26 8.27 7.11
CA GLU A 23 -17.64 9.39 7.83
C GLU A 23 -16.20 9.08 8.28
N THR A 24 -15.90 7.81 8.52
CA THR A 24 -14.58 7.33 8.97
C THR A 24 -13.65 6.92 7.82
N ALA A 25 -14.07 7.10 6.55
CA ALA A 25 -13.30 6.73 5.36
C ALA A 25 -12.19 7.74 5.03
N GLY A 26 -11.37 8.06 6.04
CA GLY A 26 -10.30 9.04 5.96
C GLY A 26 -9.25 8.73 4.89
N TYR A 27 -8.53 9.77 4.49
CA TYR A 27 -7.39 9.68 3.58
C TYR A 27 -6.17 10.33 4.23
N ARG A 28 -5.08 9.57 4.36
CA ARG A 28 -3.84 10.06 4.96
C ARG A 28 -2.65 9.79 4.04
N PRO A 29 -1.95 10.81 3.52
CA PRO A 29 -0.68 10.60 2.82
C PRO A 29 0.33 9.87 3.71
N LEU A 30 1.09 8.94 3.13
CA LEU A 30 2.21 8.30 3.81
C LEU A 30 3.52 8.92 3.36
N ALA A 31 4.43 9.13 4.31
CA ALA A 31 5.76 9.66 4.00
C ALA A 31 6.55 8.62 3.20
N ALA A 32 7.22 9.08 2.14
CA ALA A 32 8.15 8.28 1.37
C ALA A 32 9.41 9.09 1.10
N SER A 33 10.57 8.42 1.08
CA SER A 33 11.86 9.07 0.84
C SER A 33 12.09 9.47 -0.63
N THR A 34 11.05 9.44 -1.47
CA THR A 34 11.13 9.74 -2.89
C THR A 34 9.83 10.35 -3.42
N GLY A 35 9.98 11.30 -4.35
CA GLY A 35 8.86 11.89 -5.09
C GLY A 35 8.35 11.00 -6.23
N HIS A 36 8.87 9.79 -6.41
CA HIS A 36 8.45 8.87 -7.49
C HIS A 36 7.34 7.91 -7.09
N VAL A 37 6.87 7.96 -5.84
CA VAL A 37 5.73 7.14 -5.39
C VAL A 37 4.57 8.00 -4.91
N VAL A 38 3.38 7.44 -5.04
CA VAL A 38 2.17 7.89 -4.35
C VAL A 38 1.88 6.85 -3.28
N ALA A 39 1.84 7.29 -2.02
CA ALA A 39 1.56 6.43 -0.88
C ALA A 39 0.49 7.06 0.01
N PHE A 40 -0.52 6.29 0.37
CA PHE A 40 -1.60 6.77 1.25
C PHE A 40 -2.26 5.61 2.02
N ALA A 41 -2.83 5.95 3.17
CA ALA A 41 -3.70 5.11 3.98
C ALA A 41 -5.17 5.52 3.84
N ARG A 42 -6.05 4.58 4.14
CA ARG A 42 -7.51 4.69 4.09
C ARG A 42 -8.13 4.29 5.43
N GLY A 43 -9.09 5.09 5.88
CA GLY A 43 -9.69 5.00 7.21
C GLY A 43 -9.04 5.98 8.19
N ASP A 44 -9.83 6.56 9.10
CA ASP A 44 -9.31 7.36 10.22
C ASP A 44 -8.42 6.52 11.14
N ASP A 45 -8.89 5.30 11.40
CA ASP A 45 -8.07 4.18 11.83
C ASP A 45 -7.62 3.39 10.58
N PRO A 46 -6.34 3.43 10.17
CA PRO A 46 -5.91 2.90 8.89
C PRO A 46 -6.19 1.40 8.73
N ALA A 47 -7.08 1.02 7.82
CA ALA A 47 -7.38 -0.39 7.52
C ALA A 47 -6.84 -0.84 6.15
N ALA A 48 -6.48 0.10 5.28
CA ALA A 48 -5.81 -0.19 4.02
C ALA A 48 -4.72 0.84 3.70
N CYS A 49 -3.62 0.39 3.11
CA CYS A 49 -2.57 1.24 2.55
C CYS A 49 -2.40 0.96 1.05
N THR A 50 -2.04 1.97 0.28
CA THR A 50 -1.73 1.84 -1.14
C THR A 50 -0.42 2.56 -1.42
N VAL A 51 0.49 1.89 -2.11
CA VAL A 51 1.77 2.43 -2.56
C VAL A 51 1.93 2.12 -4.04
N ALA A 52 2.12 3.14 -4.87
CA ALA A 52 2.24 2.97 -6.32
C ALA A 52 3.35 3.86 -6.90
N VAL A 53 4.11 3.33 -7.84
CA VAL A 53 5.08 4.11 -8.63
C VAL A 53 4.31 5.03 -9.58
N ARG A 54 4.65 6.33 -9.56
CA ARG A 54 4.27 7.29 -10.61
C ARG A 54 5.49 7.57 -11.48
N LEU A 55 5.28 7.89 -12.76
CA LEU A 55 6.37 8.20 -13.71
C LEU A 55 7.33 7.01 -13.95
N TRP A 56 6.78 5.80 -14.13
CA TRP A 56 7.53 4.53 -14.20
C TRP A 56 8.69 4.49 -15.21
N ARG A 57 8.56 5.18 -16.36
CA ARG A 57 9.60 5.20 -17.41
C ARG A 57 10.86 5.92 -16.95
N SER A 58 10.72 7.01 -16.21
CA SER A 58 11.85 7.75 -15.62
C SER A 58 12.44 7.03 -14.42
N PHE A 59 11.61 6.24 -13.72
CA PHE A 59 11.98 5.51 -12.52
C PHE A 59 12.85 4.28 -12.79
N ALA A 60 12.53 3.49 -13.81
CA ALA A 60 13.35 2.34 -14.21
C ALA A 60 14.74 2.77 -14.71
N ALA A 61 14.82 3.94 -15.37
CA ALA A 61 16.09 4.51 -15.83
C ALA A 61 16.97 5.08 -14.70
N ALA A 62 16.39 5.36 -13.52
CA ALA A 62 17.09 5.94 -12.37
C ALA A 62 17.56 4.90 -11.33
N GLY A 63 17.52 3.60 -11.66
CA GLY A 63 17.89 2.51 -10.74
C GLY A 63 16.72 1.90 -9.96
N GLY A 64 15.48 2.27 -10.28
CA GLY A 64 14.28 1.69 -9.67
C GLY A 64 14.00 2.16 -8.25
N VAL A 65 13.33 1.31 -7.46
CA VAL A 65 12.91 1.58 -6.06
C VAL A 65 14.08 1.62 -5.07
N GLY A 66 15.25 1.08 -5.42
CA GLY A 66 16.48 1.16 -4.63
C GLY A 66 16.31 0.95 -3.13
N ASP A 67 16.97 1.81 -2.34
CA ASP A 67 16.90 1.88 -0.88
C ASP A 67 15.80 2.84 -0.38
N HIS A 68 14.92 3.31 -1.27
CA HIS A 68 13.85 4.22 -0.86
C HIS A 68 12.84 3.50 0.03
N ARG A 69 12.28 4.25 0.98
CA ARG A 69 11.38 3.73 2.01
C ARG A 69 10.05 4.46 2.02
N VAL A 70 9.02 3.76 2.49
CA VAL A 70 7.73 4.32 2.87
C VAL A 70 7.50 4.04 4.36
N LEU A 71 6.93 5.01 5.06
CA LEU A 71 6.53 4.84 6.45
C LEU A 71 5.09 4.31 6.50
N LEU A 72 4.93 3.03 6.84
CA LEU A 72 3.63 2.43 7.10
C LEU A 72 3.17 2.76 8.54
N PRO A 73 1.85 2.93 8.77
CA PRO A 73 1.33 3.03 10.13
C PRO A 73 1.66 1.77 10.95
N GLU A 74 1.65 1.90 12.27
CA GLU A 74 1.84 0.76 13.18
C GLU A 74 0.86 -0.38 12.89
N GLY A 75 1.30 -1.62 13.14
CA GLY A 75 0.53 -2.84 12.90
C GLY A 75 1.15 -3.76 11.86
N SER A 76 0.40 -4.80 11.48
CA SER A 76 0.80 -5.78 10.48
C SER A 76 -0.03 -5.58 9.21
N TRP A 77 0.62 -5.60 8.06
CA TRP A 77 0.04 -5.21 6.77
C TRP A 77 0.25 -6.31 5.75
N ARG A 78 -0.83 -6.93 5.30
CA ARG A 78 -0.80 -8.01 4.31
C ARG A 78 -1.06 -7.47 2.91
N ASP A 79 -0.17 -7.76 1.97
CA ASP A 79 -0.40 -7.49 0.56
C ASP A 79 -1.55 -8.35 0.02
N ILE A 80 -2.56 -7.71 -0.57
CA ILE A 80 -3.78 -8.41 -1.01
C ILE A 80 -3.57 -9.29 -2.26
N ARG A 81 -2.44 -9.15 -2.96
CA ARG A 81 -2.06 -9.96 -4.12
C ARG A 81 -1.07 -11.06 -3.75
N SER A 82 0.05 -10.70 -3.12
CA SER A 82 1.12 -11.65 -2.83
C SER A 82 0.90 -12.40 -1.51
N GLY A 83 0.11 -11.84 -0.60
CA GLY A 83 -0.09 -12.36 0.75
C GLY A 83 1.08 -12.09 1.70
N THR A 84 2.16 -11.47 1.21
CA THR A 84 3.34 -11.06 2.00
C THR A 84 2.93 -10.09 3.08
N VAL A 85 3.50 -10.26 4.28
CA VAL A 85 3.22 -9.43 5.45
C VAL A 85 4.37 -8.48 5.71
N PHE A 86 4.05 -7.20 5.90
CA PHE A 86 4.97 -6.14 6.25
C PHE A 86 4.60 -5.60 7.64
N GLN A 87 5.61 -5.33 8.46
CA GLN A 87 5.40 -4.63 9.73
C GLN A 87 5.33 -3.12 9.49
N GLY A 88 4.58 -2.43 10.36
CA GLY A 88 4.54 -0.98 10.42
C GLY A 88 5.94 -0.37 10.65
N GLY A 89 6.09 0.91 10.32
CA GLY A 89 7.38 1.58 10.30
C GLY A 89 7.99 1.68 8.89
N GLU A 90 9.31 1.84 8.81
CA GLU A 90 10.00 2.05 7.54
C GLU A 90 10.14 0.76 6.73
N VAL A 91 9.44 0.69 5.60
CA VAL A 91 9.47 -0.45 4.68
C VAL A 91 10.20 -0.08 3.39
N LEU A 92 11.12 -0.94 2.95
CA LEU A 92 11.82 -0.79 1.67
C LEU A 92 10.84 -0.94 0.50
N LEU A 93 10.83 0.05 -0.38
CA LEU A 93 10.01 0.03 -1.57
C LEU A 93 10.42 -1.08 -2.55
N SER A 94 11.70 -1.49 -2.54
CA SER A 94 12.20 -2.61 -3.34
C SER A 94 11.58 -3.94 -2.95
N GLY A 95 11.37 -4.18 -1.67
CA GLY A 95 10.63 -5.35 -1.19
C GLY A 95 9.13 -5.22 -1.42
N LEU A 96 8.57 -4.05 -1.12
CA LEU A 96 7.13 -3.80 -1.20
C LEU A 96 6.58 -3.85 -2.64
N LEU A 97 7.36 -3.41 -3.62
CA LEU A 97 6.97 -3.30 -5.03
C LEU A 97 7.73 -4.29 -5.92
N ALA A 98 8.25 -5.38 -5.34
CA ALA A 98 9.05 -6.39 -6.04
C ALA A 98 8.27 -7.03 -7.21
N ASP A 99 7.00 -7.37 -6.97
CA ASP A 99 6.18 -8.13 -7.92
C ASP A 99 5.33 -7.25 -8.85
N ALA A 100 5.14 -5.97 -8.49
CA ALA A 100 4.27 -5.06 -9.22
C ALA A 100 4.61 -3.60 -8.92
N PRO A 101 4.37 -2.67 -9.86
CA PRO A 101 4.55 -1.23 -9.64
C PRO A 101 3.53 -0.62 -8.65
N VAL A 102 2.72 -1.45 -8.01
CA VAL A 102 1.71 -1.08 -7.02
C VAL A 102 1.52 -2.20 -6.01
N ALA A 103 1.49 -1.83 -4.74
CA ALA A 103 1.13 -2.67 -3.61
C ALA A 103 -0.12 -2.09 -2.93
N VAL A 104 -1.06 -2.96 -2.58
CA VAL A 104 -2.23 -2.61 -1.77
C VAL A 104 -2.23 -3.53 -0.58
N LEU A 105 -2.18 -2.94 0.61
CA LEU A 105 -2.05 -3.64 1.87
C LEU A 105 -3.35 -3.52 2.65
N GLU A 106 -3.76 -4.61 3.27
CA GLU A 106 -4.84 -4.67 4.24
C GLU A 106 -4.24 -4.83 5.63
N ARG A 107 -4.76 -4.10 6.63
CA ARG A 107 -4.33 -4.32 8.00
C ARG A 107 -4.79 -5.70 8.46
N GLU A 108 -3.90 -6.46 9.06
CA GLU A 108 -4.29 -7.66 9.78
C GLU A 108 -4.94 -7.21 11.09
N ASP A 109 -6.17 -7.64 11.33
CA ASP A 109 -6.74 -7.48 12.66
C ASP A 109 -5.88 -8.31 13.60
N GLY A 110 -5.35 -7.67 14.65
CA GLY A 110 -4.64 -8.38 15.70
C GLY A 110 -5.53 -9.51 16.18
N GLY A 111 -5.11 -10.75 15.91
CA GLY A 111 -5.80 -11.93 16.41
C GLY A 111 -5.98 -11.78 17.91
N SER A 112 -7.22 -12.05 18.36
CA SER A 112 -7.62 -12.10 19.77
C SER A 112 -6.63 -12.85 20.66
#